data_AF-A0A840ASF7-F1
#
_entry.id   AF-A0A840ASF7-F1
#
_cell.length_a   1.000
_cell.length_b   1.000
_cell.length_c   1.000
_cell.angle_alpha   90.00
_cell.angle_beta   90.00
_cell.angle_gamma   90.00
#
_symmetry.space_group_name_H-M   'P 1'
#
loop_
_entity.id
_entity.type
_entity.pdbx_description
1 polymer ?
#
loop_
_entity_poly.entity_id
_entity_poly.type
_entity_poly.pdbx_seq_one_letter_code
_entity_poly.pdbx_strand_id
1 'polypeptide(L)'
;MSAARLYWELAKAGGSADGQPKGPITVPTGFTMLKGEHVRISKRWAEKRYSDVIYFNGENEGGHFAALERPEVLVNDIRATFARLSQEAPIP
;
A
#
# COMPACT_ATOMS: atom_id res chain seq x y z
N MET A 1 -18.16 -20.50 9.28
CA MET A 1 -17.85 -20.08 7.90
C MET A 1 -17.78 -18.55 7.86
N SER A 2 -16.59 -17.93 7.89
CA SER A 2 -16.48 -16.46 7.92
C SER A 2 -15.38 -15.92 6.98
N ALA A 3 -14.18 -16.49 6.97
CA ALA A 3 -13.09 -16.00 6.10
C ALA A 3 -13.24 -16.39 4.61
N ALA A 4 -13.55 -17.65 4.30
CA ALA A 4 -13.68 -18.12 2.91
C ALA A 4 -14.83 -17.43 2.13
N ARG A 5 -15.85 -16.90 2.83
CA ARG A 5 -16.98 -16.20 2.19
C ARG A 5 -16.54 -14.91 1.51
N LEU A 6 -15.53 -14.22 2.04
CA LEU A 6 -14.98 -13.01 1.42
C LEU A 6 -14.50 -13.27 -0.01
N TYR A 7 -13.85 -14.41 -0.25
CA TYR A 7 -13.40 -14.80 -1.60
C TYR A 7 -14.58 -14.98 -2.56
N TRP A 8 -15.65 -15.62 -2.10
CA TRP A 8 -16.85 -15.83 -2.90
C TRP A 8 -17.56 -14.52 -3.24
N GLU A 9 -17.69 -13.61 -2.28
CA GLU A 9 -18.30 -12.29 -2.53
C GLU A 9 -17.45 -11.42 -3.44
N LEU A 10 -16.11 -11.43 -3.27
CA LEU A 10 -15.20 -10.69 -4.15
C LEU A 10 -15.28 -11.19 -5.60
N ALA A 11 -15.33 -12.50 -5.81
CA ALA A 11 -15.49 -13.08 -7.14
C ALA A 11 -16.83 -12.69 -7.79
N LYS A 12 -17.92 -12.63 -7.00
CA LYS A 12 -19.23 -12.19 -7.46
C LYS A 12 -19.29 -10.70 -7.82
N ALA A 13 -18.54 -9.86 -7.13
CA ALA A 13 -18.49 -8.42 -7.36
C ALA A 13 -17.66 -8.01 -8.59
N GLY A 14 -17.28 -8.95 -9.47
CA GLY A 14 -16.43 -8.68 -10.63
C GLY A 14 -14.92 -8.71 -10.33
N GLY A 15 -14.54 -9.21 -9.16
CA GLY A 15 -13.16 -9.22 -8.69
C GLY A 15 -12.61 -7.82 -8.37
N SER A 16 -11.29 -7.74 -8.14
CA SER A 16 -10.61 -6.50 -7.74
C SER A 16 -10.57 -5.41 -8.82
N ALA A 17 -11.14 -5.63 -10.00
CA ALA A 17 -11.07 -4.73 -11.15
C ALA A 17 -12.30 -3.82 -11.27
N ASP A 18 -13.50 -4.35 -11.04
CA ASP A 18 -14.76 -3.65 -11.30
C ASP A 18 -15.12 -2.60 -10.23
N GLY A 19 -14.52 -2.68 -9.04
CA GLY A 19 -14.73 -1.74 -7.93
C GLY A 19 -13.66 -0.66 -7.76
N GLN A 20 -12.64 -0.60 -8.63
CA GLN A 20 -11.53 0.34 -8.46
C GLN A 20 -11.91 1.75 -8.93
N PRO A 21 -11.46 2.81 -8.22
CA PRO A 21 -11.57 4.17 -8.71
C PRO A 21 -10.96 4.28 -10.12
N LYS A 22 -11.75 4.79 -11.08
CA LYS A 22 -11.29 4.95 -12.48
C LYS A 22 -10.17 5.99 -12.62
N GLY A 23 -10.03 6.90 -11.64
CA GLY A 23 -9.00 7.95 -11.61
C GLY A 23 -7.85 7.66 -10.64
N PRO A 24 -6.78 8.49 -10.66
CA PRO A 24 -5.67 8.37 -9.73
C PRO A 24 -6.16 8.56 -8.29
N ILE A 25 -5.54 7.85 -7.34
CA ILE A 25 -5.77 8.06 -5.91
C ILE A 25 -5.00 9.31 -5.51
N THR A 26 -5.70 10.30 -4.96
CA THR A 26 -5.14 11.62 -4.63
C THR A 26 -4.72 11.78 -3.17
N VAL A 27 -4.94 10.75 -2.36
CA VAL A 27 -4.52 10.76 -0.95
C VAL A 27 -3.01 10.54 -0.87
N PRO A 28 -2.26 11.34 -0.08
CA PRO A 28 -0.83 11.12 0.15
C PRO A 28 -0.58 9.69 0.63
N THR A 29 0.27 8.95 -0.07
CA THR A 29 0.44 7.50 0.14
C THR A 29 1.90 7.11 0.32
N GLY A 30 2.16 6.24 1.30
CA GLY A 30 3.44 5.59 1.52
C GLY A 30 3.39 4.10 1.17
N PHE A 31 4.47 3.56 0.58
CA PHE A 31 4.61 2.14 0.23
C PHE A 31 5.79 1.48 0.92
N THR A 32 5.54 0.33 1.53
CA THR A 32 6.54 -0.63 2.02
C THR A 32 6.50 -1.86 1.12
N MET A 33 7.46 -1.97 0.20
CA MET A 33 7.55 -3.01 -0.81
C MET A 33 8.67 -4.01 -0.47
N LEU A 34 8.35 -5.03 0.32
CA LEU A 34 9.32 -6.06 0.71
C LEU A 34 9.64 -7.04 -0.44
N LYS A 35 10.83 -7.63 -0.42
CA LYS A 35 11.33 -8.51 -1.50
C LYS A 35 10.48 -9.78 -1.70
N GLY A 36 9.93 -10.35 -0.63
CA GLY A 36 9.12 -11.56 -0.63
C GLY A 36 7.61 -11.33 -0.74
N GLU A 37 7.15 -10.09 -0.97
CA GLU A 37 5.74 -9.83 -1.23
C GLU A 37 5.30 -10.53 -2.52
N HIS A 38 4.12 -11.17 -2.51
CA HIS A 38 3.59 -11.89 -3.66
C HIS A 38 3.23 -10.93 -4.79
N VAL A 39 2.61 -9.79 -4.45
CA VAL A 39 2.20 -8.78 -5.43
C VAL A 39 3.14 -7.59 -5.36
N ARG A 40 4.28 -7.69 -6.06
CA ARG A 40 5.26 -6.60 -6.11
C ARG A 40 4.89 -5.57 -7.18
N ILE A 41 4.61 -4.35 -6.74
CA ILE A 41 4.45 -3.19 -7.62
C ILE A 41 5.75 -2.40 -7.70
N SER A 42 6.04 -1.88 -8.90
CA SER A 42 7.17 -0.96 -9.10
C SER A 42 6.79 0.45 -8.63
N LYS A 43 7.80 1.25 -8.24
CA LYS A 43 7.60 2.67 -7.92
C LYS A 43 6.91 3.42 -9.06
N ARG A 44 7.35 3.19 -10.30
CA ARG A 44 6.74 3.77 -11.51
C ARG A 44 5.26 3.41 -11.66
N TRP A 45 4.86 2.19 -11.30
CA TRP A 45 3.46 1.81 -11.33
C TRP A 45 2.67 2.51 -10.22
N ALA A 46 3.22 2.59 -9.01
CA ALA A 46 2.60 3.29 -7.88
C ALA A 46 2.38 4.77 -8.21
N GLU A 47 3.38 5.47 -8.73
CA GLU A 47 3.30 6.88 -9.14
C GLU A 47 2.31 7.12 -10.29
N LYS A 48 2.00 6.11 -11.11
CA LYS A 48 0.95 6.20 -12.13
C LYS A 48 -0.46 6.05 -11.53
N ARG A 49 -0.59 5.25 -10.47
CA ARG A 49 -1.88 4.92 -9.84
C ARG A 49 -2.28 5.91 -8.73
N TYR A 50 -1.29 6.45 -8.04
CA TYR A 50 -1.39 7.37 -6.92
C TYR A 50 -0.71 8.67 -7.32
N SER A 51 -1.43 9.79 -7.30
CA SER A 51 -0.87 11.08 -7.75
C SER A 51 0.07 11.71 -6.73
N ASP A 52 0.06 11.21 -5.49
CA ASP A 52 0.86 11.75 -4.39
C ASP A 52 1.51 10.61 -3.57
N VAL A 53 2.66 10.14 -4.06
CA VAL A 53 3.46 9.11 -3.39
C VAL A 53 4.55 9.78 -2.57
N ILE A 54 4.26 10.05 -1.31
CA ILE A 54 5.17 10.73 -0.38
C ILE A 54 6.28 9.82 0.15
N TYR A 55 6.10 8.49 0.08
CA TYR A 55 7.12 7.54 0.53
C TYR A 55 7.09 6.23 -0.27
N PHE A 56 8.26 5.69 -0.59
CA PHE A 56 8.40 4.38 -1.21
C PHE A 56 9.70 3.72 -0.77
N ASN A 57 9.61 2.56 -0.12
CA ASN A 57 10.76 1.74 0.28
C ASN A 57 10.65 0.33 -0.33
N GLY A 58 11.62 -0.08 -1.15
CA GLY A 58 11.54 -1.30 -1.97
C GLY A 58 12.64 -2.34 -1.76
N GLU A 59 13.58 -2.08 -0.84
CA GLU A 59 14.86 -2.80 -0.81
C GLU A 59 15.01 -3.79 0.35
N ASN A 60 14.03 -3.85 1.24
CA ASN A 60 14.09 -4.62 2.47
C ASN A 60 13.76 -6.12 2.27
N GLU A 61 14.34 -6.93 3.14
CA GLU A 61 14.00 -8.34 3.32
C GLU A 61 12.60 -8.53 3.93
N GLY A 62 12.13 -9.77 4.03
CA GLY A 62 10.77 -10.12 4.44
C GLY A 62 9.80 -10.18 3.26
N GLY A 63 8.54 -10.52 3.55
CA GLY A 63 7.51 -10.74 2.55
C GLY A 63 6.11 -10.36 3.00
N HIS A 64 5.13 -11.19 2.64
CA HIS A 64 3.71 -10.87 2.75
C HIS A 64 3.25 -10.51 4.18
N PHE A 65 3.90 -11.08 5.20
CA PHE A 65 3.56 -10.80 6.59
C PHE A 65 4.54 -9.80 7.21
N ALA A 66 4.69 -8.63 6.58
CA ALA A 66 5.65 -7.58 6.96
C ALA A 66 5.69 -7.28 8.46
N ALA A 67 4.53 -7.19 9.12
CA ALA A 67 4.43 -6.92 10.55
C ALA A 67 4.98 -8.05 11.44
N LEU A 68 4.94 -9.30 10.96
CA LEU A 68 5.47 -10.47 11.67
C LEU A 68 6.95 -10.71 11.32
N GLU A 69 7.32 -10.49 10.05
CA GLU A 69 8.65 -10.82 9.54
C GLU A 69 9.67 -9.71 9.83
N ARG A 70 9.27 -8.43 9.69
CA ARG A 70 10.13 -7.24 9.81
C ARG A 70 9.42 -6.07 10.51
N PRO A 71 9.00 -6.23 11.77
CA PRO A 71 8.23 -5.21 12.49
C PRO A 71 8.95 -3.86 12.56
N GLU A 72 10.27 -3.83 12.76
CA GLU A 72 11.02 -2.58 12.84
C GLU A 72 11.05 -1.82 11.51
N VAL A 73 11.18 -2.55 10.40
CA VAL A 73 11.15 -1.98 9.05
C VAL A 73 9.79 -1.34 8.80
N LEU A 74 8.71 -2.09 9.07
CA LEU A 74 7.35 -1.60 8.87
C LEU A 74 7.07 -0.36 9.74
N VAL A 75 7.43 -0.37 11.02
CA VAL A 75 7.22 0.77 11.93
C VAL A 75 8.00 2.00 11.47
N ASN A 76 9.25 1.83 11.04
CA ASN A 76 10.07 2.93 10.56
C ASN A 76 9.52 3.53 9.26
N ASP A 77 9.05 2.69 8.34
CA ASP A 77 8.42 3.13 7.10
C ASP A 77 7.11 3.90 7.34
N ILE A 78 6.29 3.43 8.28
CA ILE A 78 5.07 4.13 8.72
C ILE A 78 5.45 5.51 9.29
N ARG A 79 6.39 5.57 10.24
CA ARG A 79 6.85 6.84 10.83
C ARG A 79 7.39 7.80 9.77
N ALA A 80 8.17 7.30 8.81
CA ALA A 80 8.72 8.10 7.73
C ALA A 80 7.64 8.65 6.78
N THR A 81 6.55 7.89 6.59
CA THR A 81 5.39 8.34 5.81
C THR A 81 4.67 9.49 6.53
N PHE A 82 4.33 9.31 7.81
CA PHE A 82 3.64 10.35 8.59
C PHE A 82 4.50 11.60 8.80
N ALA A 83 5.81 11.45 8.98
CA ALA A 83 6.72 12.59 9.12
C ALA A 83 6.77 13.48 7.86
N ARG A 84 6.52 12.92 6.67
CA ARG A 84 6.41 13.68 5.42
C ARG A 84 5.03 14.31 5.26
N LEU A 85 3.97 13.58 5.63
CA LEU A 85 2.61 14.12 5.63
C LEU A 85 2.48 15.38 6.50
N SER A 86 3.12 15.40 7.68
CA SER A 86 3.10 16.56 8.58
C SER A 86 3.81 17.81 8.05
N GLN A 87 4.57 17.71 6.95
CA GLN A 87 5.28 18.83 6.34
C GLN A 87 4.45 19.53 5.25
N GLU A 88 3.39 18.90 4.75
CA GLU A 88 2.62 19.39 3.58
C GLU A 88 1.20 19.88 3.88
N ALA A 89 0.68 19.72 5.10
CA ALA A 89 -0.69 20.16 5.41
C ALA A 89 -0.73 21.54 6.10
N PRO A 90 -1.21 22.62 5.44
CA PRO A 90 -1.86 23.71 6.16
C PRO A 90 -3.18 23.16 6.75
N ILE A 91 -3.36 23.34 8.05
CA ILE A 91 -4.59 23.01 8.77
C ILE A 91 -5.71 23.92 8.23
N PRO A 92 -6.87 23.40 7.79
CA PRO A 92 -8.05 24.23 7.51
C PRO A 92 -8.67 24.80 8.79
#